data_AF-A0A1F5RI27-F1
#
_entry.id   AF-A0A1F5RI27-F1
#
_cell.length_a   1.000
_cell.length_b   1.000
_cell.length_c   1.000
_cell.angle_alpha   90.00
_cell.angle_beta   90.00
_cell.angle_gamma   90.00
#
_symmetry.space_group_name_H-M   'P 1'
#
loop_
_entity.id
_entity.type
_entity.pdbx_description
1 polymer ?
#
loop_
_entity_poly.entity_id
_entity_poly.type
_entity_poly.pdbx_seq_one_letter_code
_entity_poly.pdbx_strand_id
1 'polypeptide(L)'
;MLTLHCTNKFMAQLGLKPSSGIPELKKTILGDWSATYFYHNDDKVFLFVNNATLFSFTLHGLAPDMLDIEIFAGLIDSLHRANVPFDIIEKIRKESIDIIFVKNTNRRIIGSINNLIYMYQFTMKQYQDIYSVNMSEVERKMIRVPFKYLSYKFPIEVLKDKLAIK
;
A
#
# COMPACT_ATOMS: atom_id res chain seq x y z
N MET A 1 2.23 -4.06 -15.26
CA MET A 1 1.82 -5.05 -14.26
C MET A 1 2.41 -4.66 -12.91
N LEU A 2 1.64 -4.78 -11.84
CA LEU A 2 2.02 -4.41 -10.48
C LEU A 2 2.58 -5.63 -9.75
N THR A 3 3.79 -5.53 -9.19
CA THR A 3 4.35 -6.61 -8.35
C THR A 3 4.07 -6.33 -6.89
N LEU A 4 3.36 -7.25 -6.23
CA LEU A 4 2.97 -7.14 -4.82
C LEU A 4 3.69 -8.18 -3.96
N HIS A 5 4.64 -7.69 -3.16
CA HIS A 5 5.46 -8.46 -2.23
C HIS A 5 4.70 -8.72 -0.93
N CYS A 6 4.10 -9.90 -0.84
CA CYS A 6 3.18 -10.27 0.22
C CYS A 6 3.88 -10.97 1.39
N THR A 7 3.43 -10.68 2.61
CA THR A 7 3.80 -11.50 3.78
C THR A 7 3.15 -12.88 3.69
N ASN A 8 3.75 -13.89 4.34
CA ASN A 8 3.17 -15.24 4.38
C ASN A 8 1.74 -15.23 4.95
N LYS A 9 1.50 -14.42 5.99
CA LYS A 9 0.16 -14.28 6.58
C LYS A 9 -0.85 -13.73 5.58
N PHE A 10 -0.48 -12.72 4.78
CA PHE A 10 -1.36 -12.13 3.78
C PHE A 10 -1.73 -13.15 2.70
N MET A 11 -0.74 -13.89 2.17
CA MET A 11 -0.98 -14.94 1.18
C MET A 11 -1.90 -16.04 1.73
N ALA A 12 -1.61 -16.55 2.94
CA ALA A 12 -2.42 -17.57 3.58
C ALA A 12 -3.87 -17.09 3.83
N GLN A 13 -4.03 -15.83 4.25
CA GLN A 13 -5.33 -15.23 4.52
C GLN A 13 -6.24 -15.16 3.28
N LEU A 14 -5.65 -14.95 2.10
CA LEU A 14 -6.38 -14.81 0.84
C LEU A 14 -6.30 -16.06 -0.04
N GLY A 15 -5.74 -17.17 0.48
CA GLY A 15 -5.60 -18.42 -0.28
C GLY A 15 -4.67 -18.32 -1.49
N LEU A 16 -3.78 -17.33 -1.51
CA LEU A 16 -2.91 -17.03 -2.66
C LEU A 16 -1.70 -17.97 -2.69
N LYS A 17 -1.36 -18.44 -3.89
CA LYS A 17 -0.09 -19.13 -4.15
C LYS A 17 0.91 -18.13 -4.74
N PRO A 18 2.16 -18.09 -4.28
CA PRO A 18 3.16 -17.19 -4.85
C PRO A 18 3.41 -17.57 -6.32
N SER A 19 3.51 -16.55 -7.18
CA SER A 19 3.89 -16.78 -8.58
C SER A 19 5.28 -17.44 -8.67
N SER A 20 5.40 -18.44 -9.53
CA SER A 20 6.65 -19.14 -9.83
C SER A 20 7.53 -18.28 -10.74
N GLY A 21 8.25 -17.33 -10.13
CA GLY A 21 9.16 -16.41 -10.80
C GLY A 21 8.70 -14.95 -10.72
N ILE A 22 9.68 -14.04 -10.60
CA ILE A 22 9.51 -12.62 -10.90
C ILE A 22 10.00 -12.49 -12.35
N PRO A 23 9.12 -12.37 -13.36
CA PRO A 23 9.59 -12.15 -14.71
C PRO A 23 10.36 -10.81 -14.75
N GLU A 24 11.32 -10.66 -15.67
CA GLU A 24 11.96 -9.37 -15.97
C GLU A 24 10.91 -8.41 -16.56
N LEU A 25 10.11 -7.81 -15.68
CA LEU A 25 8.94 -7.05 -16.07
C LEU A 25 9.25 -5.57 -16.06
N LYS A 26 8.66 -4.87 -17.03
CA LYS A 26 8.55 -3.40 -16.98
C LYS A 26 7.89 -3.01 -15.66
N LYS A 27 8.70 -2.48 -14.75
CA LYS A 27 8.21 -1.88 -13.51
C LYS A 27 7.28 -0.73 -13.89
N THR A 28 6.13 -0.67 -13.24
CA THR A 28 5.25 0.51 -13.33
C THR A 28 6.03 1.74 -12.87
N ILE A 29 5.55 2.93 -13.22
CA ILE A 29 6.12 4.20 -12.74
C ILE A 29 6.22 4.25 -11.21
N LEU A 30 5.30 3.58 -10.49
CA LEU A 30 5.32 3.46 -9.03
C LEU A 30 6.28 2.37 -8.53
N GLY A 31 6.64 1.41 -9.36
CA GLY A 31 7.51 0.29 -9.00
C GLY A 31 6.80 -0.74 -8.12
N ASP A 32 7.58 -1.41 -7.28
CA ASP A 32 7.10 -2.54 -6.48
C ASP A 32 6.34 -2.10 -5.23
N TRP A 33 5.38 -2.92 -4.83
CA TRP A 33 4.57 -2.73 -3.63
C TRP A 33 4.75 -3.91 -2.68
N SER A 34 4.39 -3.71 -1.41
CA SER A 34 4.30 -4.75 -0.40
C SER A 34 2.89 -4.80 0.17
N ALA A 35 2.43 -6.01 0.52
CA ALA A 35 1.14 -6.20 1.17
C ALA A 35 1.23 -7.05 2.44
N THR A 36 0.44 -6.64 3.41
CA THR A 36 0.28 -7.29 4.71
C THR A 36 -1.09 -6.97 5.26
N TYR A 37 -1.43 -7.50 6.43
CA TYR A 37 -2.58 -7.04 7.19
C TYR A 37 -2.26 -6.99 8.68
N PHE A 38 -3.03 -6.21 9.41
CA PHE A 38 -3.02 -6.18 10.87
C PHE A 38 -4.46 -6.17 11.38
N TYR A 39 -4.62 -6.32 12.69
CA TYR A 39 -5.92 -6.25 13.34
C TYR A 39 -6.13 -4.90 14.01
N HIS A 40 -7.35 -4.39 13.92
CA HIS A 40 -7.87 -3.30 14.72
C HIS A 40 -9.27 -3.69 15.21
N ASN A 41 -9.44 -3.85 16.53
CA ASN A 41 -10.69 -4.30 17.14
C ASN A 41 -11.29 -5.55 16.45
N ASP A 42 -10.47 -6.60 16.33
CA ASP A 42 -10.80 -7.88 15.68
C ASP A 42 -11.02 -7.86 14.16
N ASP A 43 -11.14 -6.67 13.56
CA ASP A 43 -11.23 -6.50 12.11
C ASP A 43 -9.86 -6.48 11.44
N LYS A 44 -9.76 -7.15 10.28
CA LYS A 44 -8.57 -7.14 9.44
C LYS A 44 -8.51 -5.86 8.63
N VAL A 45 -7.38 -5.16 8.77
CA VAL A 45 -7.00 -4.04 7.92
C VAL A 45 -5.87 -4.49 7.02
N PHE A 46 -6.16 -4.58 5.73
CA PHE A 46 -5.15 -4.89 4.71
C PHE A 46 -4.38 -3.61 4.39
N LEU A 47 -3.06 -3.70 4.41
CA LEU A 47 -2.14 -2.58 4.23
C LEU A 47 -1.28 -2.81 2.99
N PHE A 48 -1.32 -1.85 2.09
CA PHE A 48 -0.55 -1.81 0.86
C PHE A 48 0.45 -0.67 0.95
N VAL A 49 1.72 -0.95 0.65
CA VAL A 49 2.82 0.00 0.85
C VAL A 49 3.71 -0.01 -0.36
N ASN A 50 3.93 1.15 -0.98
CA ASN A 50 4.90 1.28 -2.05
C ASN A 50 6.33 1.16 -1.51
N ASN A 51 7.15 0.30 -2.09
CA ASN A 51 8.47 -0.03 -1.53
C ASN A 51 9.48 1.11 -1.61
N ALA A 52 9.32 2.01 -2.59
CA ALA A 52 10.25 3.13 -2.81
C ALA A 52 9.87 4.38 -2.00
N THR A 53 8.57 4.61 -1.81
CA THR A 53 8.04 5.87 -1.26
C THR A 53 7.42 5.72 0.12
N LEU A 54 7.14 4.49 0.57
CA LEU A 54 6.26 4.18 1.71
C LEU A 54 4.86 4.79 1.63
N PHE A 55 4.46 5.34 0.47
CA PHE A 55 3.08 5.73 0.25
C PHE A 55 2.20 4.50 0.45
N SER A 56 1.14 4.66 1.23
CA SER A 56 0.35 3.53 1.69
C SER A 56 -1.13 3.85 1.70
N PHE A 57 -1.91 2.80 1.55
CA PHE A 57 -3.35 2.81 1.66
C PHE A 57 -3.82 1.50 2.29
N THR A 58 -5.05 1.52 2.77
CA THR A 58 -5.67 0.41 3.48
C THR A 58 -6.98 0.01 2.83
N LEU A 59 -7.31 -1.28 2.95
CA LEU A 59 -8.58 -1.84 2.52
C LEU A 59 -9.13 -2.75 3.62
N HIS A 60 -10.45 -2.90 3.63
CA HIS A 60 -11.19 -3.78 4.52
C HIS A 60 -12.00 -4.76 3.70
N GLY A 61 -12.28 -5.94 4.28
CA GLY A 61 -13.25 -6.88 3.69
C GLY A 61 -12.91 -7.42 2.31
N LEU A 62 -11.62 -7.55 1.96
CA LEU A 62 -11.19 -8.03 0.64
C LEU A 62 -11.77 -9.40 0.31
N ALA A 63 -12.30 -9.52 -0.91
CA ALA A 63 -12.86 -10.75 -1.46
C ALA A 63 -11.86 -11.39 -2.45
N PRO A 64 -11.49 -12.68 -2.31
CA PRO A 64 -10.48 -13.30 -3.16
C PRO A 64 -10.77 -13.27 -4.67
N ASP A 65 -12.04 -13.28 -5.05
CA ASP A 65 -12.54 -13.23 -6.44
C ASP A 65 -12.48 -11.83 -7.06
N MET A 66 -12.49 -10.78 -6.24
CA MET A 66 -12.44 -9.37 -6.67
C MET A 66 -11.13 -8.67 -6.31
N LEU A 67 -10.16 -9.41 -5.77
CA LEU A 67 -8.97 -8.88 -5.12
C LEU A 67 -8.20 -7.86 -5.99
N ASP A 68 -7.94 -8.18 -7.25
CA ASP A 68 -7.19 -7.28 -8.13
C ASP A 68 -7.96 -5.98 -8.38
N ILE A 69 -9.27 -6.06 -8.58
CA ILE A 69 -10.16 -4.92 -8.81
C ILE A 69 -10.20 -4.03 -7.55
N GLU A 70 -10.35 -4.63 -6.37
CA GLU A 70 -10.38 -3.92 -5.09
C GLU A 70 -9.06 -3.22 -4.80
N ILE A 71 -7.93 -3.90 -5.03
CA ILE A 71 -6.59 -3.31 -4.85
C ILE A 71 -6.39 -2.14 -5.82
N PHE A 72 -6.78 -2.28 -7.09
CA PHE A 72 -6.65 -1.20 -8.06
C PHE A 72 -7.56 -0.02 -7.74
N ALA A 73 -8.82 -0.27 -7.38
CA ALA A 73 -9.74 0.79 -6.97
C ALA A 73 -9.18 1.55 -5.75
N GLY A 74 -8.69 0.83 -4.74
CA GLY A 74 -8.05 1.41 -3.55
C GLY A 74 -6.82 2.25 -3.88
N LEU A 75 -5.95 1.75 -4.77
CA LEU A 75 -4.78 2.49 -5.22
C LEU A 75 -5.18 3.80 -5.91
N ILE A 76 -6.08 3.76 -6.88
CA ILE A 76 -6.51 4.93 -7.65
C ILE A 76 -7.16 5.97 -6.75
N ASP A 77 -8.05 5.53 -5.87
CA ASP A 77 -8.73 6.37 -4.89
C ASP A 77 -7.73 7.01 -3.90
N SER A 78 -6.73 6.26 -3.43
CA SER A 78 -5.66 6.80 -2.57
C SER A 78 -4.80 7.87 -3.28
N LEU A 79 -4.49 7.66 -4.57
CA LEU A 79 -3.73 8.62 -5.38
C LEU A 79 -4.55 9.90 -5.62
N HIS A 80 -5.84 9.76 -5.87
CA HIS A 80 -6.77 10.89 -5.96
C HIS A 80 -6.80 11.70 -4.65
N ARG A 81 -6.95 11.04 -3.49
CA ARG A 81 -6.89 11.70 -2.18
C ARG A 81 -5.54 12.36 -1.88
N ALA A 82 -4.47 11.87 -2.50
CA ALA A 82 -3.14 12.44 -2.42
C ALA A 82 -2.92 13.63 -3.39
N ASN A 83 -3.94 14.04 -4.14
CA ASN A 83 -3.90 15.08 -5.16
C ASN A 83 -2.89 14.78 -6.29
N VAL A 84 -2.75 13.52 -6.67
CA VAL A 84 -2.01 13.15 -7.88
C VAL A 84 -2.83 13.59 -9.10
N PRO A 85 -2.22 14.29 -10.09
CA PRO A 85 -2.91 14.72 -11.31
C PRO A 85 -3.55 13.56 -12.07
N PHE A 86 -4.73 13.81 -12.64
CA PHE A 86 -5.54 12.80 -13.32
C PHE A 86 -4.82 12.12 -14.49
N ASP A 87 -4.05 12.87 -15.27
CA ASP A 87 -3.24 12.36 -16.39
C ASP A 87 -2.18 11.34 -15.92
N ILE A 88 -1.58 11.57 -14.75
CA ILE A 88 -0.64 10.63 -14.12
C ILE A 88 -1.36 9.39 -13.60
N ILE A 89 -2.53 9.56 -12.97
CA ILE A 89 -3.37 8.44 -12.50
C ILE A 89 -3.78 7.54 -13.68
N GLU A 90 -4.21 8.12 -14.80
CA GLU A 90 -4.57 7.37 -16.00
C GLU A 90 -3.37 6.64 -16.62
N LYS A 91 -2.16 7.21 -16.56
CA LYS A 91 -0.94 6.51 -16.95
C LYS A 91 -0.67 5.30 -16.05
N ILE A 92 -0.76 5.47 -14.72
CA ILE A 92 -0.58 4.38 -13.75
C ILE A 92 -1.59 3.26 -13.99
N ARG A 93 -2.86 3.62 -14.24
CA ARG A 93 -3.94 2.68 -14.56
C ARG A 93 -3.63 1.86 -15.81
N LYS A 94 -3.15 2.49 -16.88
CA LYS A 94 -2.77 1.80 -18.14
C LYS A 94 -1.54 0.90 -17.98
N GLU A 95 -0.60 1.23 -17.09
CA GLU A 95 0.58 0.41 -16.83
C GLU A 95 0.29 -0.78 -15.93
N SER A 96 -0.76 -0.71 -15.10
CA SER A 96 -1.04 -1.67 -14.04
C SER A 96 -2.22 -2.58 -14.39
N ILE A 97 -2.14 -3.25 -15.54
CA ILE A 97 -3.25 -4.08 -16.07
C ILE A 97 -3.50 -5.34 -15.21
N ASP A 98 -2.44 -5.90 -14.61
CA ASP A 98 -2.48 -7.12 -13.80
C ASP A 98 -1.69 -6.96 -12.49
N ILE A 99 -1.96 -7.80 -11.49
CA ILE A 99 -1.20 -7.90 -10.24
C ILE A 99 -0.51 -9.27 -10.15
N ILE A 100 0.78 -9.29 -9.82
CA ILE A 100 1.50 -10.50 -9.44
C ILE A 100 1.75 -10.51 -7.94
N PHE A 101 1.34 -11.58 -7.28
CA PHE A 101 1.62 -11.83 -5.88
C PHE A 101 2.92 -12.65 -5.74
N VAL A 102 3.91 -12.07 -5.07
CA VAL A 102 5.20 -12.72 -4.77
C VAL A 102 5.48 -12.70 -3.28
N LYS A 103 6.35 -13.58 -2.80
CA LYS A 103 6.76 -13.59 -1.39
C LYS A 103 7.66 -12.40 -1.09
N ASN A 104 7.37 -11.68 0.00
CA ASN A 104 8.22 -10.61 0.48
C ASN A 104 9.50 -11.17 1.12
N THR A 105 10.65 -10.87 0.52
CA THR A 105 11.98 -11.30 1.00
C THR A 105 12.86 -10.13 1.43
N ASN A 106 12.42 -8.89 1.24
CA ASN A 106 13.23 -7.70 1.53
C ASN A 106 13.08 -7.29 3.01
N ARG A 107 14.07 -7.65 3.83
CA ARG A 107 14.06 -7.38 5.28
C ARG A 107 14.04 -5.89 5.64
N ARG A 108 14.61 -5.02 4.79
CA ARG A 108 14.68 -3.58 5.06
C ARG A 108 13.29 -2.94 4.98
N ILE A 109 12.52 -3.28 3.95
CA ILE A 109 11.14 -2.77 3.81
C ILE A 109 10.21 -3.37 4.87
N ILE A 110 10.38 -4.66 5.22
CA ILE A 110 9.58 -5.30 6.28
C ILE A 110 9.68 -4.55 7.61
N GLY A 111 10.89 -4.12 8.01
CA GLY A 111 11.07 -3.30 9.21
C GLY A 111 10.31 -1.97 9.15
N SER A 112 10.33 -1.29 8.00
CA SER A 112 9.57 -0.05 7.79
C SER A 112 8.05 -0.28 7.78
N ILE A 113 7.58 -1.39 7.21
CA ILE A 113 6.16 -1.78 7.24
C ILE A 113 5.70 -2.04 8.67
N ASN A 114 6.50 -2.70 9.51
CA ASN A 114 6.14 -2.93 10.91
C ASN A 114 6.03 -1.60 11.69
N ASN A 115 6.95 -0.67 11.46
CA ASN A 115 6.85 0.67 12.03
C ASN A 115 5.57 1.38 11.55
N LEU A 116 5.27 1.30 10.26
CA LEU A 116 4.06 1.88 9.68
C LEU A 116 2.79 1.27 10.30
N ILE A 117 2.71 -0.07 10.45
CA ILE A 117 1.59 -0.76 11.14
C ILE A 117 1.41 -0.21 12.56
N TYR A 118 2.50 -0.10 13.33
CA TYR A 118 2.43 0.45 14.69
C TYR A 118 1.83 1.85 14.70
N MET A 119 2.20 2.69 13.73
CA MET A 119 1.68 4.05 13.60
C MET A 119 0.22 4.10 13.18
N TYR A 120 -0.21 3.24 12.25
CA TYR A 120 -1.62 3.06 11.91
C TYR A 120 -2.41 2.69 13.16
N GLN A 121 -1.99 1.63 13.88
CA GLN A 121 -2.68 1.17 15.08
C GLN A 121 -2.72 2.24 16.18
N PHE A 122 -1.62 2.96 16.40
CA PHE A 122 -1.59 4.06 17.36
C PHE A 122 -2.56 5.19 16.99
N THR A 123 -2.60 5.57 15.72
CA THR A 123 -3.47 6.65 15.23
C THR A 123 -4.94 6.23 15.28
N MET A 124 -5.25 4.99 14.91
CA MET A 124 -6.62 4.46 14.95
C MET A 124 -7.16 4.37 16.38
N LYS A 125 -6.30 4.08 17.38
CA LYS A 125 -6.68 4.10 18.81
C LYS A 125 -7.11 5.48 19.33
N GLN A 126 -6.82 6.56 18.61
CA GLN A 126 -7.27 7.91 19.00
C GLN A 126 -8.76 8.15 18.66
N TYR A 127 -9.36 7.29 17.84
CA TYR A 127 -10.77 7.36 17.49
C TYR A 127 -11.57 6.50 18.48
N GLN A 128 -12.74 6.99 18.90
CA GLN A 128 -13.51 6.39 20.00
C GLN A 128 -14.06 4.99 19.65
N ASP A 129 -14.51 4.78 18.41
CA ASP A 129 -15.04 3.50 17.92
C ASP A 129 -14.62 3.20 16.47
N ILE A 130 -14.60 1.93 16.06
CA ILE A 130 -14.17 1.50 14.71
C ILE A 130 -14.99 2.14 13.58
N TYR A 131 -16.30 2.30 13.78
CA TYR A 131 -17.20 2.97 12.82
C TYR A 131 -16.93 4.48 12.69
N SER A 132 -16.21 5.06 13.66
CA SER A 132 -15.79 6.46 13.65
C SER A 132 -14.38 6.65 13.08
N VAL A 133 -13.65 5.55 12.82
CA VAL A 133 -12.30 5.63 12.25
C VAL A 133 -12.43 6.04 10.77
N ASN A 134 -12.16 7.31 10.50
CA ASN A 134 -12.00 7.78 9.14
C ASN A 134 -10.64 7.33 8.60
N MET A 135 -10.60 6.18 7.93
CA MET A 135 -9.35 5.65 7.37
C MET A 135 -8.67 6.61 6.39
N SER A 136 -9.44 7.43 5.66
CA SER A 136 -8.86 8.46 4.80
C SER A 136 -8.07 9.51 5.60
N GLU A 137 -8.49 9.86 6.80
CA GLU A 137 -7.72 10.75 7.69
C GLU A 137 -6.47 10.07 8.25
N VAL A 138 -6.60 8.80 8.65
CA VAL A 138 -5.46 8.00 9.13
C VAL A 138 -4.40 7.91 8.04
N GLU A 139 -4.77 7.53 6.83
CA GLU A 139 -3.88 7.48 5.67
C GLU A 139 -3.25 8.84 5.37
N ARG A 140 -4.04 9.93 5.39
CA ARG A 140 -3.51 11.31 5.21
C ARG A 140 -2.46 11.67 6.26
N LYS A 141 -2.62 11.23 7.51
CA LYS A 141 -1.61 11.41 8.56
C LYS A 141 -0.38 10.57 8.25
N MET A 142 -0.56 9.29 7.89
CA MET A 142 0.55 8.36 7.65
C MET A 142 1.47 8.79 6.51
N ILE A 143 0.93 9.36 5.43
CA ILE A 143 1.76 9.85 4.31
C ILE A 143 2.52 11.14 4.62
N ARG A 144 2.31 11.76 5.79
CA ARG A 144 2.96 12.99 6.28
C ARG A 144 3.88 12.75 7.49
N VAL A 145 4.20 11.49 7.75
CA VAL A 145 5.13 11.10 8.81
C VAL A 145 6.54 10.95 8.22
N PRO A 146 7.58 11.48 8.87
CA PRO A 146 8.95 11.27 8.41
C PRO A 146 9.44 9.86 8.74
N PHE A 147 9.99 9.16 7.75
CA PHE A 147 10.56 7.82 7.96
C PHE A 147 12.07 7.82 7.73
N LYS A 148 12.83 7.24 8.66
CA LYS A 148 14.29 7.03 8.50
C LYS A 148 14.62 6.28 7.21
N TYR A 149 13.77 5.35 6.77
CA TYR A 149 13.94 4.62 5.51
C TYR A 149 13.99 5.55 4.29
N LEU A 150 13.28 6.68 4.35
CA LEU A 150 13.21 7.73 3.35
C LEU A 150 14.14 8.91 3.66
N SER A 151 15.19 8.70 4.47
CA SER A 151 16.07 9.78 4.95
C SER A 151 15.29 10.91 5.64
N TYR A 152 14.27 10.54 6.42
CA TYR A 152 13.37 11.44 7.15
C TYR A 152 12.47 12.34 6.27
N LYS A 153 12.34 12.04 4.98
CA LYS A 153 11.31 12.64 4.12
C LYS A 153 9.92 12.06 4.38
N PHE A 154 8.89 12.80 3.95
CA PHE A 154 7.51 12.31 4.00
C PHE A 154 7.18 11.40 2.79
N PRO A 155 6.41 10.32 2.99
CA PRO A 155 5.99 9.46 1.88
C PRO A 155 5.34 10.20 0.71
N ILE A 156 4.53 11.23 0.99
CA ILE A 156 3.89 12.04 -0.06
C ILE A 156 4.89 12.85 -0.88
N GLU A 157 5.95 13.37 -0.26
CA GLU A 157 7.00 14.12 -0.96
C GLU A 157 7.79 13.18 -1.87
N VAL A 158 8.18 12.02 -1.35
CA VAL A 158 8.93 11.03 -2.14
C VAL A 158 8.07 10.48 -3.29
N LEU A 159 6.76 10.32 -3.08
CA LEU A 159 5.81 9.96 -4.15
C LEU A 159 5.78 11.03 -5.25
N LYS A 160 5.61 12.30 -4.86
CA LYS A 160 5.58 13.43 -5.79
C LYS A 160 6.89 13.57 -6.57
N ASP A 161 8.04 13.49 -5.89
CA ASP A 161 9.37 13.48 -6.49
C ASP A 161 9.47 12.36 -7.54
N LYS A 162 9.03 11.15 -7.20
CA LYS A 162 9.07 9.98 -8.08
C LYS A 162 8.17 10.13 -9.30
N LEU A 163 7.03 10.79 -9.15
CA LEU A 163 6.08 11.07 -10.23
C LEU A 163 6.40 12.37 -10.99
N ALA A 164 7.45 13.09 -10.60
CA ALA A 164 7.82 14.40 -11.13
C ALA A 164 6.69 15.45 -11.05
N ILE A 165 5.92 15.42 -9.95
CA ILE A 165 4.83 16.36 -9.67
C ILE A 165 5.29 17.37 -8.60
N LYS A 166 4.91 18.65 -8.74
CA LYS A 166 5.20 19.70 -7.75
C LYS A 166 4.25 19.66 -6.54
#